data_AF-A0A1Y2R0U4-F1
#
_entry.id   AF-A0A1Y2R0U4-F1
#
_cell.length_a   1.000
_cell.length_b   1.000
_cell.length_c   1.000
_cell.angle_alpha   90.00
_cell.angle_beta   90.00
_cell.angle_gamma   90.00
#
_symmetry.space_group_name_H-M   'P 1'
#
loop_
_entity.id
_entity.type
_entity.pdbx_description
1 polymer ?
#
loop_
_entity_poly.entity_id
_entity_poly.type
_entity_poly.pdbx_seq_one_letter_code
_entity_poly.pdbx_strand_id
1 'polypeptide(L)'
;MNSPVPPRPRTSKFWLSVSVLLVLALLLGGAATVSLYEQMKAQLERLQGQVTSTPQIRYVAVLLDQKQLPALLVTLDPQLGMLELQRLNHLLEGPEDTMQLWALSAGHPPRSLGIIPAKIRTAQLPTTESALKTAAQLAVSVEVKGGVPETAGPRQPYLFQGWLIQRAI
;
A
#
# COMPACT_ATOMS: atom_id res chain seq x y z
N MET A 1 34.64 12.28 89.28
CA MET A 1 34.05 12.45 87.93
C MET A 1 34.42 11.25 87.08
N ASN A 2 33.50 10.31 86.85
CA ASN A 2 33.68 9.24 85.85
C ASN A 2 32.53 9.34 84.85
N SER A 3 32.81 9.76 83.62
CA SER A 3 31.80 9.83 82.55
C SER A 3 31.56 8.43 81.98
N PRO A 4 30.30 8.00 81.76
CA PRO A 4 30.03 6.73 81.09
C PRO A 4 30.32 6.83 79.59
N VAL A 5 31.03 5.83 79.06
CA VAL A 5 31.26 5.67 77.62
C VAL A 5 29.97 5.18 76.96
N PRO A 6 29.48 5.80 75.86
CA PRO A 6 28.27 5.34 75.19
C PRO A 6 28.52 4.01 74.45
N PRO A 7 27.56 3.07 74.44
CA PRO A 7 27.69 1.85 73.67
C PRO A 7 27.69 2.16 72.17
N ARG A 8 28.66 1.61 71.44
CA ARG A 8 28.70 1.71 69.98
C ARG A 8 27.53 0.94 69.37
N PRO A 9 26.80 1.49 68.39
CA PRO A 9 25.71 0.78 67.74
C PRO A 9 26.25 -0.44 67.01
N ARG A 10 25.87 -1.63 67.47
CA ARG A 10 26.19 -2.91 66.82
C ARG A 10 25.14 -3.12 65.75
N THR A 11 25.44 -2.73 64.52
CA THR A 11 24.56 -3.00 63.38
C THR A 11 24.46 -4.52 63.21
N SER A 12 23.22 -5.04 63.23
CA SER A 12 22.99 -6.46 63.04
C SER A 12 23.37 -6.83 61.61
N LYS A 13 24.21 -7.85 61.43
CA LYS A 13 24.61 -8.37 60.11
C LYS A 13 23.40 -8.66 59.22
N PHE A 14 22.25 -9.00 59.82
CA PHE A 14 20.97 -9.21 59.14
C PHE A 14 20.44 -7.94 58.44
N TRP A 15 20.54 -6.77 59.08
CA TRP A 15 20.09 -5.50 58.51
C TRP A 15 20.95 -5.05 57.34
N LEU A 16 22.26 -5.35 57.39
CA LEU A 16 23.17 -5.12 56.26
C LEU A 16 22.83 -6.04 55.07
N SER A 17 22.53 -7.32 55.33
CA SER A 17 22.12 -8.26 54.28
C SER A 17 20.83 -7.85 53.59
N VAL A 18 19.83 -7.34 54.33
CA VAL A 18 18.56 -6.86 53.78
C VAL A 18 18.76 -5.65 52.88
N SER A 19 19.58 -4.67 53.29
CA SER A 19 19.88 -3.50 52.45
C SER A 19 20.61 -3.86 51.16
N VAL A 20 21.57 -4.79 51.21
CA VAL A 20 22.28 -5.25 50.01
C VAL A 20 21.34 -5.97 49.04
N LEU A 21 20.43 -6.80 49.55
CA LEU A 21 19.41 -7.47 48.73
C LEU A 21 18.43 -6.48 48.08
N LEU A 22 17.99 -5.45 48.79
CA LEU A 22 17.11 -4.41 48.25
C LEU A 22 17.78 -3.58 47.16
N VAL A 23 19.04 -3.18 47.37
CA VAL A 23 19.82 -2.46 46.35
C VAL A 23 20.03 -3.33 45.11
N LEU A 24 20.33 -4.62 45.29
CA LEU A 24 20.48 -5.55 44.17
C LEU A 24 19.16 -5.74 43.40
N ALA A 25 18.03 -5.85 44.10
CA ALA A 25 16.70 -5.95 43.50
C ALA A 25 16.31 -4.68 42.73
N LEU A 26 16.65 -3.49 43.23
CA LEU A 26 16.46 -2.22 42.52
C LEU A 26 17.33 -2.12 41.26
N LEU A 27 18.58 -2.57 41.32
CA LEU A 27 19.48 -2.59 40.16
C LEU A 27 19.04 -3.60 39.08
N LEU A 28 18.53 -4.77 39.48
CA LEU A 28 18.02 -5.78 38.56
C LEU A 28 16.64 -5.41 37.97
N GLY A 29 15.79 -4.75 38.76
CA GLY A 29 14.48 -4.29 38.30
C GLY A 29 14.53 -3.13 37.30
N GLY A 30 15.53 -2.23 37.40
CA GLY A 30 15.65 -1.07 36.52
C GLY A 30 16.14 -1.38 35.10
N ALA A 31 16.90 -2.45 34.88
CA ALA A 31 17.43 -2.80 33.57
C ALA A 31 16.38 -3.41 32.62
N ALA A 32 15.39 -4.12 33.17
CA ALA A 32 14.36 -4.79 32.38
C ALA A 32 13.30 -3.82 31.82
N THR A 33 13.07 -2.67 32.46
CA THR A 33 12.05 -1.69 32.04
C THR A 33 12.47 -0.84 30.85
N VAL A 34 13.77 -0.55 30.69
CA VAL A 34 14.27 0.34 29.64
C VAL A 34 14.27 -0.36 28.27
N SER A 35 14.68 -1.64 28.23
CA SER A 35 14.77 -2.41 26.97
C SER A 35 13.39 -2.65 26.33
N LEU A 36 12.39 -2.96 27.15
CA LEU A 36 11.02 -3.19 26.68
C LEU A 36 10.37 -1.91 26.13
N TYR A 37 10.69 -0.76 26.72
CA TYR A 37 10.20 0.53 26.27
C TYR A 37 10.77 0.92 24.90
N GLU A 38 12.08 0.74 24.70
CA GLU A 38 12.72 1.00 23.40
C GLU A 38 12.19 0.06 22.30
N GLN A 39 11.97 -1.22 22.61
CA GLN A 39 11.36 -2.16 21.66
C GLN A 39 9.93 -1.77 21.28
N MET A 40 9.09 -1.41 22.25
CA MET A 40 7.73 -0.93 21.99
C MET A 40 7.74 0.35 21.15
N LYS A 41 8.66 1.29 21.43
CA LYS A 41 8.80 2.53 20.65
C LYS A 41 9.19 2.25 19.20
N ALA A 42 10.19 1.39 18.98
CA ALA A 42 10.59 0.97 17.63
C ALA A 42 9.47 0.22 16.90
N GLN A 43 8.66 -0.56 17.61
CA GLN A 43 7.47 -1.20 17.04
C GLN A 43 6.39 -0.17 16.70
N LEU A 44 6.15 0.83 17.55
CA LEU A 44 5.22 1.92 17.27
C LEU A 44 5.65 2.73 16.05
N GLU A 45 6.93 3.06 15.90
CA GLU A 45 7.45 3.79 14.72
C GLU A 45 7.27 2.97 13.44
N ARG A 46 7.53 1.66 13.48
CA ARG A 46 7.29 0.76 12.33
C ARG A 46 5.81 0.66 11.97
N LEU A 47 4.94 0.56 12.98
CA LEU A 47 3.48 0.50 12.78
C LEU A 47 2.93 1.84 12.28
N GLN A 48 3.40 2.97 12.81
CA GLN A 48 3.02 4.31 12.32
C GLN A 48 3.50 4.54 10.88
N GLY A 49 4.69 4.04 10.52
CA GLY A 49 5.19 4.06 9.15
C GLY A 49 4.34 3.24 8.17
N GLN A 50 3.71 2.16 8.63
CA GLN A 50 2.79 1.35 7.82
C GLN A 50 1.36 1.92 7.75
N VAL A 51 0.94 2.76 8.69
CA VAL A 51 -0.45 3.27 8.80
C VAL A 51 -0.67 4.60 8.05
N THR A 52 0.38 5.25 7.54
CA THR A 52 0.24 6.59 6.91
C THR A 52 -0.11 6.55 5.42
N SER A 53 -0.23 5.38 4.77
CA SER A 53 -0.71 5.31 3.38
C SER A 53 -2.21 5.05 3.34
N THR A 54 -3.02 6.07 3.61
CA THR A 54 -4.44 6.01 3.20
C THR A 54 -4.45 6.08 1.67
N PRO A 55 -4.90 5.03 0.94
CA PRO A 55 -4.84 5.04 -0.52
C PRO A 55 -5.66 6.21 -1.07
N GLN A 56 -4.99 7.13 -1.74
CA GLN A 56 -5.61 8.34 -2.27
C GLN A 56 -6.06 8.09 -3.71
N ILE A 57 -7.10 7.28 -3.88
CA ILE A 57 -7.65 6.99 -5.22
C ILE A 57 -8.07 8.31 -5.88
N ARG A 58 -7.30 8.70 -6.91
CA ARG A 58 -7.44 9.97 -7.63
C ARG A 58 -8.23 9.81 -8.92
N TYR A 59 -8.03 8.70 -9.62
CA TYR A 59 -8.73 8.42 -10.86
C TYR A 59 -9.52 7.11 -10.73
N VAL A 60 -10.73 7.12 -11.27
CA VAL A 60 -11.65 5.99 -11.30
C VAL A 60 -12.32 5.92 -12.66
N ALA A 61 -12.43 4.74 -13.24
CA ALA A 61 -13.25 4.50 -14.41
C ALA A 61 -13.95 3.15 -14.29
N VAL A 62 -15.22 3.11 -14.66
CA VAL A 62 -15.95 1.84 -14.86
C VAL A 62 -16.10 1.67 -16.36
N LEU A 63 -15.45 0.66 -16.90
CA LEU A 63 -15.50 0.33 -18.32
C LEU A 63 -16.64 -0.66 -18.55
N LEU A 64 -17.50 -0.30 -19.48
CA LEU A 64 -18.70 -1.03 -19.86
C LEU A 64 -18.45 -1.83 -21.12
N ASP A 65 -19.12 -2.97 -21.26
CA ASP A 65 -19.13 -3.75 -22.49
C ASP A 65 -20.09 -3.19 -23.55
N GLN A 66 -20.16 -3.86 -24.71
CA GLN A 66 -21.06 -3.49 -25.80
C GLN A 66 -22.56 -3.56 -25.41
N LYS A 67 -22.90 -4.29 -24.34
CA LYS A 67 -24.26 -4.37 -23.77
C LYS A 67 -24.49 -3.35 -22.66
N GLN A 68 -23.55 -2.43 -22.44
CA GLN A 68 -23.57 -1.42 -21.37
C GLN A 68 -23.54 -2.02 -19.96
N LEU A 69 -23.00 -3.23 -19.80
CA LEU A 69 -22.81 -3.87 -18.50
C LEU A 69 -21.40 -3.59 -17.97
N PRO A 70 -21.23 -3.34 -16.65
CA PRO A 70 -19.91 -3.16 -16.05
C PRO A 70 -19.00 -4.38 -16.25
N ALA A 71 -17.84 -4.16 -16.84
CA ALA A 71 -16.89 -5.21 -17.19
C ALA A 71 -15.57 -5.10 -16.40
N LEU A 72 -15.08 -3.87 -16.22
CA LEU A 72 -13.78 -3.60 -15.58
C LEU A 72 -13.85 -2.30 -14.78
N LEU A 73 -13.45 -2.34 -13.52
CA LEU A 73 -13.18 -1.17 -12.70
C LEU A 73 -11.68 -0.87 -12.77
N VAL A 74 -11.34 0.38 -13.04
CA VAL A 74 -9.95 0.86 -13.08
C VAL A 74 -9.80 1.96 -12.05
N THR A 75 -8.80 1.85 -11.18
CA THR A 75 -8.47 2.88 -10.18
C THR A 75 -6.99 3.21 -10.24
N LEU A 76 -6.62 4.48 -10.03
CA LEU A 76 -5.23 4.90 -9.86
C LEU A 76 -5.03 5.49 -8.47
N ASP A 77 -4.10 4.92 -7.73
CA ASP A 77 -3.44 5.57 -6.60
C ASP A 77 -2.16 6.27 -7.10
N PRO A 78 -2.10 7.61 -7.09
CA PRO A 78 -0.94 8.36 -7.54
C PRO A 78 0.30 8.17 -6.65
N GLN A 79 0.14 7.73 -5.38
CA GLN A 79 1.27 7.46 -4.49
C GLN A 79 1.97 6.15 -4.87
N LEU A 80 1.19 5.15 -5.31
CA LEU A 80 1.70 3.85 -5.72
C LEU A 80 2.16 3.82 -7.18
N GLY A 81 1.61 4.70 -8.03
CA GLY A 81 1.93 4.71 -9.47
C GLY A 81 1.43 3.43 -10.18
N MET A 82 0.39 2.81 -9.64
CA MET A 82 -0.18 1.57 -10.14
C MET A 82 -1.66 1.77 -10.46
N LEU A 83 -2.05 1.37 -11.66
CA LEU A 83 -3.45 1.14 -11.99
C LEU A 83 -3.87 -0.20 -11.44
N GLU A 84 -4.94 -0.22 -10.66
CA GLU A 84 -5.61 -1.46 -10.27
C GLU A 84 -6.80 -1.69 -11.21
N LEU A 85 -6.84 -2.87 -11.82
CA LEU A 85 -7.84 -3.27 -12.80
C LEU A 85 -8.61 -4.45 -12.23
N GLN A 86 -9.81 -4.20 -11.71
CA GLN A 86 -10.68 -5.20 -11.13
C GLN A 86 -11.76 -5.63 -12.13
N ARG A 87 -11.77 -6.91 -12.47
CA ARG A 87 -12.78 -7.50 -13.35
C ARG A 87 -14.10 -7.66 -12.63
N LEU A 88 -15.17 -7.19 -13.27
CA LEU A 88 -16.54 -7.26 -12.77
C LEU A 88 -17.37 -8.32 -13.51
N ASN A 89 -16.96 -8.71 -14.73
CA ASN A 89 -17.63 -9.73 -15.52
C ASN A 89 -16.87 -11.07 -15.52
N HIS A 90 -17.53 -12.13 -16.00
CA HIS A 90 -16.95 -13.48 -16.16
C HIS A 90 -16.64 -13.81 -17.63
N LEU A 91 -16.42 -12.79 -18.47
CA LEU A 91 -16.17 -13.01 -19.89
C LEU A 91 -14.90 -13.85 -20.06
N LEU A 92 -15.01 -15.00 -20.72
CA LEU A 92 -13.88 -15.90 -20.97
C LEU A 92 -13.05 -15.34 -22.12
N GLU A 93 -11.80 -14.99 -21.81
CA GLU A 93 -10.80 -14.57 -22.78
C GLU A 93 -10.38 -15.76 -23.66
N GLY A 94 -10.18 -15.53 -24.96
CA GLY A 94 -9.54 -16.50 -25.84
C GLY A 94 -8.09 -16.76 -25.42
N PRO A 95 -7.55 -17.99 -25.58
CA PRO A 95 -6.22 -18.34 -25.07
C PRO A 95 -5.04 -17.57 -25.72
N GLU A 96 -5.22 -17.02 -26.93
CA GLU A 96 -4.17 -16.28 -27.65
C GLU A 96 -4.41 -14.76 -27.68
N ASP A 97 -5.49 -14.30 -27.05
CA ASP A 97 -5.93 -12.91 -27.11
C ASP A 97 -5.34 -12.12 -25.94
N THR A 98 -4.62 -11.04 -26.27
CA THR A 98 -4.03 -10.15 -25.26
C THR A 98 -4.91 -8.91 -25.13
N MET A 99 -5.41 -8.62 -23.94
CA MET A 99 -6.12 -7.35 -23.73
C MET A 99 -5.16 -6.23 -23.40
N GLN A 100 -5.41 -5.06 -23.99
CA GLN A 100 -4.60 -3.88 -23.78
C GLN A 100 -5.48 -2.71 -23.33
N LEU A 101 -5.02 -2.01 -22.29
CA LEU A 101 -5.67 -0.82 -21.76
C LEU A 101 -5.16 0.42 -22.49
N TRP A 102 -6.06 1.35 -22.79
CA TRP A 102 -5.78 2.58 -23.52
C TRP A 102 -6.32 3.80 -22.78
N ALA A 103 -5.54 4.87 -22.78
CA ALA A 103 -5.98 6.23 -22.44
C ALA A 103 -6.44 6.95 -23.72
N LEU A 104 -7.66 7.47 -23.69
CA LEU A 104 -8.27 8.22 -24.80
C LEU A 104 -8.34 9.71 -24.44
N SER A 105 -7.59 10.51 -25.18
CA SER A 105 -7.56 11.98 -25.03
C SER A 105 -8.15 12.63 -26.28
N ALA A 106 -8.92 13.71 -26.10
CA ALA A 106 -9.54 14.40 -27.22
C ALA A 106 -8.47 14.94 -28.20
N GLY A 107 -8.64 14.66 -29.49
CA GLY A 107 -7.73 15.13 -30.54
C GLY A 107 -6.35 14.47 -30.58
N HIS A 108 -6.12 13.43 -29.77
CA HIS A 108 -4.85 12.70 -29.72
C HIS A 108 -5.08 11.20 -30.00
N PRO A 109 -4.09 10.48 -30.56
CA PRO A 109 -4.20 9.04 -30.72
C PRO A 109 -4.30 8.34 -29.36
N PRO A 110 -5.00 7.19 -29.27
CA PRO A 110 -5.03 6.37 -28.06
C PRO A 110 -3.62 6.01 -27.59
N ARG A 111 -3.33 6.26 -26.31
CA ARG A 111 -2.06 5.89 -25.69
C ARG A 111 -2.21 4.56 -24.96
N SER A 112 -1.30 3.60 -25.19
CA SER A 112 -1.30 2.36 -24.42
C SER A 112 -0.94 2.63 -22.96
N LEU A 113 -1.69 2.03 -22.04
CA LEU A 113 -1.37 1.98 -20.61
C LEU A 113 -0.81 0.61 -20.20
N GLY A 114 -0.76 -0.35 -21.13
CA GLY A 114 -0.19 -1.66 -20.91
C GLY A 114 -1.14 -2.82 -21.16
N ILE A 115 -0.57 -4.01 -21.14
CA ILE A 115 -1.25 -5.28 -21.36
C ILE A 115 -1.87 -5.77 -20.06
N ILE A 116 -3.16 -6.07 -20.08
CA ILE A 116 -3.90 -6.62 -18.95
C ILE A 116 -3.59 -8.12 -18.83
N PRO A 117 -3.04 -8.59 -17.70
CA PRO A 117 -2.86 -10.00 -17.43
C PRO A 117 -4.16 -10.79 -17.57
N ALA A 118 -4.10 -11.88 -18.33
CA ALA A 118 -5.22 -12.79 -18.52
C ALA A 118 -5.53 -13.55 -17.23
N LYS A 119 -6.80 -13.92 -17.03
CA LYS A 119 -7.28 -14.82 -15.94
C LYS A 119 -7.06 -14.34 -14.50
N ILE A 120 -6.62 -13.10 -14.27
CA ILE A 120 -6.51 -12.52 -12.93
C ILE A 120 -7.75 -11.67 -12.64
N ARG A 121 -8.35 -11.82 -11.45
CA ARG A 121 -9.51 -11.02 -11.01
C ARG A 121 -9.16 -9.54 -10.81
N THR A 122 -8.01 -9.28 -10.20
CA THR A 122 -7.48 -7.94 -9.97
C THR A 122 -6.06 -7.88 -10.48
N ALA A 123 -5.82 -7.13 -11.55
CA ALA A 123 -4.51 -6.92 -12.12
C ALA A 123 -3.95 -5.54 -11.70
N GLN A 124 -2.62 -5.42 -11.72
CA GLN A 124 -1.95 -4.14 -11.52
C GLN A 124 -1.10 -3.81 -12.74
N LEU A 125 -1.19 -2.57 -13.21
CA LEU A 125 -0.35 -2.06 -14.29
C LEU A 125 0.44 -0.84 -13.82
N PRO A 126 1.76 -0.81 -14.03
CA PRO A 126 2.54 0.38 -13.76
C PRO A 126 2.07 1.52 -14.68
N THR A 127 1.84 2.69 -14.10
CA THR A 127 1.46 3.87 -14.88
C THR A 127 2.02 5.14 -14.24
N THR A 128 1.87 6.26 -14.95
CA THR A 128 2.15 7.58 -14.40
C THR A 128 0.88 8.42 -14.43
N GLU A 129 0.73 9.34 -13.48
CA GLU A 129 -0.41 10.27 -13.48
C GLU A 129 -0.47 11.10 -14.77
N SER A 130 0.68 11.44 -15.35
CA SER A 130 0.74 12.19 -16.62
C SER A 130 0.16 11.41 -17.81
N ALA A 131 0.14 10.07 -17.75
CA ALA A 131 -0.50 9.26 -18.79
C ALA A 131 -2.03 9.36 -18.76
N LEU A 132 -2.63 9.71 -17.61
CA LEU A 132 -4.07 9.82 -17.42
C LEU A 132 -4.59 11.25 -17.34
N LYS A 133 -3.73 12.21 -17.00
CA LYS A 133 -4.11 13.61 -16.77
C LYS A 133 -4.90 14.26 -17.92
N THR A 134 -4.62 13.85 -19.16
CA THR A 134 -5.32 14.37 -20.36
C THR A 134 -6.39 13.42 -20.90
N ALA A 135 -6.51 12.23 -20.33
CA ALA A 135 -7.44 11.22 -20.77
C ALA A 135 -8.85 11.56 -20.28
N ALA A 136 -9.81 11.57 -21.20
CA ALA A 136 -11.23 11.73 -20.87
C ALA A 136 -11.90 10.36 -20.67
N GLN A 137 -11.41 9.33 -21.36
CA GLN A 137 -11.95 7.98 -21.32
C GLN A 137 -10.83 6.95 -21.27
N LEU A 138 -11.17 5.78 -20.74
CA LEU A 138 -10.36 4.58 -20.86
C LEU A 138 -11.07 3.57 -21.75
N ALA A 139 -10.27 2.77 -22.46
CA ALA A 139 -10.79 1.70 -23.29
C ALA A 139 -9.90 0.46 -23.25
N VAL A 140 -10.49 -0.69 -23.53
CA VAL A 140 -9.79 -1.96 -23.68
C VAL A 140 -10.10 -2.51 -25.07
N SER A 141 -9.07 -2.91 -25.80
CA SER A 141 -9.20 -3.72 -27.02
C SER A 141 -8.53 -5.07 -26.79
N VAL A 142 -8.96 -6.05 -27.60
CA VAL A 142 -8.18 -7.26 -27.80
C VAL A 142 -7.11 -6.95 -28.84
N GLU A 143 -5.92 -7.47 -28.63
CA GLU A 143 -4.76 -7.26 -29.47
C GLU A 143 -4.08 -8.59 -29.77
N VAL A 144 -3.23 -8.58 -30.79
CA VAL A 144 -2.36 -9.72 -31.10
C VAL A 144 -1.46 -10.04 -29.89
N LYS A 145 -1.01 -11.30 -29.82
CA LYS A 145 -0.09 -11.77 -28.79
C LYS A 145 1.10 -10.81 -28.60
N GLY A 146 1.29 -10.33 -27.37
CA GLY A 146 2.35 -9.37 -27.03
C GLY A 146 1.95 -7.90 -27.16
N GLY A 147 0.71 -7.60 -27.54
CA GLY A 147 0.16 -6.24 -27.58
C GLY A 147 0.67 -5.40 -28.75
N VAL A 148 0.39 -4.11 -28.69
CA VAL A 148 0.81 -3.10 -29.67
C VAL A 148 1.64 -2.01 -28.98
N PRO A 149 2.63 -1.40 -29.68
CA PRO A 149 3.40 -0.29 -29.13
C PRO A 149 2.52 0.88 -28.67
N GLU A 150 3.03 1.67 -27.73
CA GLU A 150 2.27 2.72 -27.05
C GLU A 150 1.61 3.74 -27.99
N THR A 151 2.25 4.02 -29.12
CA THR A 151 1.84 5.05 -30.09
C THR A 151 1.10 4.50 -31.31
N ALA A 152 1.01 3.17 -31.46
CA ALA A 152 0.43 2.55 -32.66
C ALA A 152 -1.11 2.57 -32.66
N GLY A 153 -1.73 2.81 -31.51
CA GLY A 153 -3.18 2.72 -31.32
C GLY A 153 -3.71 1.28 -31.36
N PRO A 154 -5.01 1.08 -31.06
CA PRO A 154 -5.66 -0.22 -31.07
C PRO A 154 -5.85 -0.73 -32.49
N ARG A 155 -5.63 -2.04 -32.72
CA ARG A 155 -5.87 -2.65 -34.05
C ARG A 155 -7.27 -3.22 -34.19
N GLN A 156 -7.89 -3.57 -33.07
CA GLN A 156 -9.24 -4.11 -33.04
C GLN A 156 -10.21 -3.10 -32.40
N PRO A 157 -11.53 -3.25 -32.64
CA PRO A 157 -12.54 -2.46 -31.95
C PRO A 157 -12.41 -2.58 -30.43
N TYR A 158 -12.85 -1.54 -29.72
CA TYR A 158 -12.88 -1.57 -28.27
C TYR A 158 -13.92 -2.58 -27.78
N LEU A 159 -13.48 -3.41 -26.83
CA LEU A 159 -14.30 -4.37 -26.11
C LEU A 159 -15.00 -3.69 -24.92
N PHE A 160 -14.26 -2.87 -24.17
CA PHE A 160 -14.77 -2.13 -23.02
C PHE A 160 -14.40 -0.65 -23.11
N GLN A 161 -15.29 0.24 -22.70
CA GLN A 161 -15.02 1.68 -22.66
C GLN A 161 -15.73 2.36 -21.48
N GLY A 162 -15.14 3.42 -20.96
CA GLY A 162 -15.74 4.19 -19.86
C GLY A 162 -15.10 5.55 -19.67
N TRP A 163 -15.85 6.48 -19.06
CA TRP A 163 -15.33 7.79 -18.70
C TRP A 163 -14.36 7.70 -17.52
N LEU A 164 -13.28 8.47 -17.62
CA LEU A 164 -12.34 8.63 -16.53
C LEU A 164 -12.81 9.77 -15.62
N ILE A 165 -12.98 9.45 -14.34
CA ILE A 165 -13.39 10.39 -13.31
C ILE A 165 -12.16 10.72 -12.48
N GLN A 166 -11.78 11.98 -12.46
CA GLN A 166 -10.81 12.50 -11.52
C GLN A 166 -11.53 12.99 -10.27
N ARG A 167 -11.21 12.41 -9.13
CA ARG A 167 -11.72 12.86 -7.83
C ARG A 167 -11.05 14.18 -7.46
N ALA A 168 -11.85 15.18 -7.08
CA ALA A 168 -11.35 16.36 -6.42
C ALA A 168 -10.92 15.95 -5.01
N ILE A 169 -9.61 15.94 -4.75
CA ILE A 169 -9.00 15.64 -3.45
C ILE A 169 -8.27 16.88 -2.96
#